data_AF-A0A1Q4YK95-F1
#
_entry.id   AF-A0A1Q4YK95-F1
#
_cell.length_a   1.000
_cell.length_b   1.000
_cell.length_c   1.000
_cell.angle_alpha   90.00
_cell.angle_beta   90.00
_cell.angle_gamma   90.00
#
_symmetry.space_group_name_H-M   'P 1'
#
loop_
_entity.id
_entity.type
_entity.pdbx_description
1 polymer ?
#
loop_
_entity_poly.entity_id
_entity_poly.type
_entity_poly.pdbx_seq_one_letter_code
_entity_poly.pdbx_strand_id
1 'polypeptide(L)'
;MTNHAPQAPPPSTPDSIDPVACTALREGAAQAGEILRQVVPNTRALCVAIKDGLTHLVSVVDGERIVWTNGLPDDGQFGPTRVAQVEKALLLALLIDPDPGELRASGWTALPNGQGVEAYTVLIPPA
;
A
#
# COMPACT_ATOMS: atom_id res chain seq x y z
N MET A 1 -7.52 57.57 -3.11
CA MET A 1 -6.91 56.65 -2.12
C MET A 1 -7.79 55.41 -2.08
N THR A 2 -7.45 54.37 -2.83
CA THR A 2 -8.23 53.13 -2.93
C THR A 2 -7.77 52.15 -1.84
N ASN A 3 -8.67 51.84 -0.92
CA ASN A 3 -8.50 50.83 0.11
C ASN A 3 -8.36 49.44 -0.54
N HIS A 4 -7.17 48.85 -0.50
CA HIS A 4 -7.00 47.43 -0.74
C HIS A 4 -7.30 46.68 0.56
N ALA A 5 -8.48 46.07 0.65
CA ALA A 5 -8.77 45.09 1.68
C ALA A 5 -7.83 43.88 1.50
N PRO A 6 -7.31 43.27 2.57
CA PRO A 6 -6.47 42.08 2.45
C PRO A 6 -7.30 40.94 1.84
N GLN A 7 -6.90 40.49 0.65
CA GLN A 7 -7.44 39.27 0.07
C GLN A 7 -7.09 38.10 0.99
N ALA A 8 -8.12 37.37 1.43
CA ALA A 8 -7.92 36.09 2.08
C ALA A 8 -7.14 35.16 1.12
N PRO A 9 -6.20 34.34 1.63
CA PRO A 9 -5.53 33.35 0.79
C PRO A 9 -6.60 32.45 0.13
N PRO A 10 -6.40 32.04 -1.15
CA PRO A 10 -7.31 31.12 -1.79
C PRO A 10 -7.40 29.83 -0.95
N PRO A 11 -8.59 29.20 -0.87
CA PRO A 11 -8.71 27.91 -0.21
C PRO A 11 -7.74 26.93 -0.87
N SER A 12 -6.91 26.28 -0.06
CA SER A 12 -6.09 25.15 -0.50
C SER A 12 -7.01 24.15 -1.17
N THR A 13 -6.83 23.93 -2.47
CA THR A 13 -7.63 22.98 -3.24
C THR A 13 -7.47 21.60 -2.59
N PRO A 14 -8.53 21.01 -2.01
CA PRO A 14 -8.54 19.59 -1.75
C PRO A 14 -8.67 18.86 -3.10
N ASP A 15 -8.17 17.63 -3.20
CA ASP A 15 -8.37 16.72 -4.36
C ASP A 15 -7.53 16.99 -5.63
N SER A 16 -6.22 17.22 -5.50
CA SER A 16 -5.32 16.92 -6.62
C SER A 16 -4.54 15.64 -6.31
N ILE A 17 -5.08 14.50 -6.74
CA ILE A 17 -4.39 13.20 -6.73
C ILE A 17 -3.01 13.38 -7.37
N ASP A 18 -1.91 13.07 -6.66
CA ASP A 18 -0.58 13.14 -7.24
C ASP A 18 -0.35 11.93 -8.18
N PRO A 19 -0.11 12.15 -9.49
CA PRO A 19 0.17 11.06 -10.42
C PRO A 19 1.49 10.35 -10.12
N VAL A 20 2.49 11.04 -9.55
CA VAL A 20 3.75 10.43 -9.10
C VAL A 20 3.46 9.45 -7.98
N ALA A 21 2.59 9.84 -7.04
CA ALA A 21 2.23 8.97 -5.94
C ALA A 21 1.50 7.72 -6.36
N CYS A 22 0.53 7.89 -7.27
CA CYS A 22 -0.18 6.75 -7.82
C CYS A 22 0.72 5.80 -8.61
N THR A 23 1.74 6.34 -9.30
CA THR A 23 2.69 5.53 -10.05
C THR A 23 3.56 4.71 -9.10
N ALA A 24 4.14 5.34 -8.07
CA ALA A 24 4.95 4.67 -7.07
C ALA A 24 4.17 3.55 -6.35
N LEU A 25 2.91 3.80 -5.95
CA LEU A 25 2.03 2.80 -5.33
C LEU A 25 1.80 1.56 -6.22
N ARG A 26 1.61 1.75 -7.52
CA ARG A 26 1.40 0.64 -8.47
C ARG A 26 2.69 -0.12 -8.72
N GLU A 27 3.81 0.58 -8.89
CA GLU A 27 5.13 -0.04 -9.09
C GLU A 27 5.58 -0.83 -7.86
N GLY A 28 5.40 -0.29 -6.66
CA GLY A 28 5.68 -1.00 -5.41
C GLY A 28 4.83 -2.26 -5.25
N ALA A 29 3.54 -2.20 -5.59
CA ALA A 29 2.66 -3.37 -5.57
C ALA A 29 3.06 -4.42 -6.63
N ALA A 30 3.47 -4.00 -7.82
CA ALA A 30 3.98 -4.89 -8.86
C ALA A 30 5.27 -5.59 -8.42
N GLN A 31 6.24 -4.84 -7.89
CA GLN A 31 7.51 -5.36 -7.40
C GLN A 31 7.31 -6.32 -6.21
N ALA A 32 6.44 -5.97 -5.27
CA ALA A 32 6.02 -6.89 -4.20
C ALA A 32 5.46 -8.18 -4.80
N GLY A 33 4.60 -8.08 -5.81
CA GLY A 33 4.07 -9.21 -6.58
C GLY A 33 5.14 -10.13 -7.16
N GLU A 34 6.16 -9.58 -7.81
CA GLU A 34 7.27 -10.36 -8.37
C GLU A 34 8.00 -11.17 -7.30
N ILE A 35 8.23 -10.57 -6.12
CA ILE A 35 8.88 -11.25 -4.98
C ILE A 35 8.00 -12.38 -4.46
N LEU A 36 6.70 -12.12 -4.26
CA LEU A 36 5.74 -13.12 -3.76
C LEU A 36 5.61 -14.31 -4.72
N ARG A 37 5.64 -14.06 -6.04
CA ARG A 37 5.51 -15.08 -7.09
C ARG A 37 6.67 -16.06 -7.19
N GLN A 38 7.82 -15.75 -6.59
CA GLN A 38 8.92 -16.71 -6.47
C GLN A 38 8.57 -17.90 -5.57
N VAL A 39 7.52 -17.77 -4.75
CA VAL A 39 7.08 -18.80 -3.78
C VAL A 39 5.64 -19.21 -4.01
N VAL A 40 4.78 -18.24 -4.33
CA VAL A 40 3.36 -18.42 -4.61
C VAL A 40 3.10 -17.87 -6.02
N PRO A 41 3.32 -18.67 -7.08
CA PRO A 41 3.31 -18.20 -8.48
C PRO A 41 2.01 -17.51 -8.89
N ASN A 42 0.89 -17.88 -8.26
CA ASN A 42 -0.43 -17.37 -8.57
C ASN A 42 -0.89 -16.25 -7.62
N THR A 43 0.04 -15.59 -6.92
CA THR A 43 -0.30 -14.48 -6.02
C THR A 43 -1.11 -13.41 -6.76
N ARG A 44 -2.30 -13.10 -6.22
CA ARG A 44 -3.26 -12.15 -6.79
C ARG A 44 -3.48 -10.91 -5.94
N ALA A 45 -3.31 -11.01 -4.63
CA ALA A 45 -3.49 -9.88 -3.74
C ALA A 45 -2.59 -10.01 -2.52
N LEU A 46 -2.35 -8.88 -1.89
CA LEU A 46 -1.72 -8.82 -0.57
C LEU A 46 -2.50 -7.87 0.33
N CYS A 47 -2.36 -8.07 1.63
CA CYS A 47 -2.85 -7.19 2.67
C CYS A 47 -1.66 -6.66 3.45
N VAL A 48 -1.65 -5.36 3.71
CA VAL A 48 -0.66 -4.71 4.56
C VAL A 48 -1.30 -3.89 5.65
N ALA A 49 -0.57 -3.75 6.75
CA ALA A 49 -0.86 -2.78 7.79
C ALA A 49 0.19 -1.67 7.73
N ILE A 50 -0.22 -0.43 7.92
CA ILE A 50 0.66 0.71 8.13
C ILE A 50 0.60 1.06 9.61
N LYS A 51 1.74 0.98 10.28
CA LYS A 51 1.88 1.29 11.71
C LYS A 51 3.17 2.06 11.92
N ASP A 52 3.08 3.20 12.62
CA ASP A 52 4.25 4.05 12.92
C ASP A 52 5.03 4.47 11.66
N GLY A 53 4.33 4.65 10.53
CA GLY A 53 4.93 4.98 9.23
C GLY A 53 5.63 3.81 8.52
N LEU A 54 5.51 2.59 9.06
CA LEU A 54 6.09 1.38 8.49
C LEU A 54 5.03 0.47 7.90
N THR A 55 5.35 -0.13 6.76
CA THR A 55 4.51 -1.12 6.10
C THR A 55 4.83 -2.51 6.62
N HIS A 56 3.79 -3.24 7.01
CA HIS A 56 3.86 -4.60 7.48
C HIS A 56 3.04 -5.51 6.58
N LEU A 57 3.64 -6.55 6.03
CA LEU A 57 2.90 -7.55 5.26
C LEU A 57 2.06 -8.39 6.22
N VAL A 58 0.75 -8.42 6.03
CA VAL A 58 -0.20 -9.13 6.91
C VAL A 58 -0.60 -10.45 6.31
N SER A 59 -0.97 -10.48 5.03
CA SER A 59 -1.39 -11.71 4.36
C SER A 59 -1.14 -11.70 2.85
N VAL A 60 -1.03 -12.89 2.27
CA VAL A 60 -0.88 -13.13 0.83
C VAL A 60 -2.01 -14.02 0.34
N VAL A 61 -2.57 -13.68 -0.82
CA VAL A 61 -3.72 -14.37 -1.41
C VAL A 61 -3.35 -14.96 -2.77
N ASP A 62 -3.64 -16.25 -2.93
CA ASP A 62 -3.64 -16.98 -4.21
C ASP A 62 -5.08 -17.30 -4.61
N GLY A 63 -5.56 -16.70 -5.70
CA GLY A 63 -6.95 -16.88 -6.13
C GLY A 63 -7.92 -16.35 -5.07
N GLU A 64 -8.69 -17.26 -4.48
CA GLU A 64 -9.65 -16.99 -3.40
C GLU A 64 -9.13 -17.47 -2.02
N ARG A 65 -7.88 -17.92 -1.95
CA ARG A 65 -7.31 -18.53 -0.74
C ARG A 65 -6.24 -17.63 -0.13
N ILE A 66 -6.34 -17.40 1.17
CA ILE A 66 -5.22 -16.86 1.94
C ILE A 66 -4.21 -18.00 2.09
N VAL A 67 -3.02 -17.81 1.54
CA VAL A 67 -1.94 -18.82 1.55
C VAL A 67 -0.87 -18.54 2.59
N TRP A 68 -0.84 -17.32 3.12
CA TRP A 68 0.10 -16.93 4.16
C TRP A 68 -0.46 -15.78 4.99
N THR A 69 -0.15 -15.77 6.29
CA THR A 69 -0.40 -14.65 7.19
C THR A 69 0.75 -14.51 8.18
N ASN A 70 1.09 -13.28 8.58
CA ASN A 70 2.21 -13.01 9.48
C ASN A 70 2.08 -13.58 10.91
N GLY A 71 0.88 -14.04 11.31
CA GLY A 71 0.61 -14.64 12.61
C GLY A 71 0.56 -16.17 12.64
N LEU A 72 0.77 -16.84 11.49
CA LEU A 72 0.72 -18.30 11.41
C LEU A 72 2.12 -18.88 11.11
N PRO A 73 2.45 -20.07 11.64
CA PRO A 73 3.65 -20.77 11.24
C PRO A 73 3.58 -21.08 9.75
N ASP A 74 4.61 -20.68 9.00
CA ASP A 74 4.69 -20.83 7.54
C ASP A 74 5.70 -21.89 7.10
N ASP A 75 6.21 -22.70 8.04
CA ASP A 75 7.31 -23.66 7.85
C ASP A 75 8.54 -23.04 7.14
N GLY A 76 8.71 -21.71 7.22
CA GLY A 76 9.78 -20.96 6.55
C GLY A 76 9.53 -20.68 5.06
N GLN A 77 8.34 -20.94 4.54
CA GLN A 77 8.00 -20.76 3.12
C GLN A 77 8.19 -19.31 2.65
N PHE A 78 7.69 -18.33 3.43
CA PHE A 78 7.99 -16.93 3.19
C PHE A 78 9.31 -16.56 3.87
N GLY A 79 9.42 -16.87 5.16
CA GLY A 79 10.59 -16.53 5.97
C GLY A 79 10.82 -15.01 6.13
N PRO A 80 11.61 -14.59 7.14
CA PRO A 80 11.77 -13.17 7.47
C PRO A 80 12.43 -12.35 6.37
N THR A 81 13.35 -12.94 5.60
CA THR A 81 14.06 -12.25 4.51
C THR A 81 13.11 -11.82 3.39
N ARG A 82 12.15 -12.66 3.01
CA ARG A 82 11.24 -12.35 1.91
C ARG A 82 10.18 -11.34 2.33
N VAL A 83 9.65 -11.49 3.55
CA VAL A 83 8.74 -10.50 4.15
C VAL A 83 9.41 -9.11 4.12
N ALA A 84 10.66 -9.01 4.57
CA ALA A 84 11.40 -7.75 4.53
C ALA A 84 11.61 -7.20 3.11
N GLN A 85 11.81 -8.06 2.09
CA GLN A 85 11.91 -7.62 0.69
C GLN A 85 10.59 -7.05 0.17
N VAL A 86 9.47 -7.69 0.50
CA VAL A 86 8.13 -7.22 0.13
C VAL A 86 7.82 -5.90 0.82
N GLU A 87 8.02 -5.83 2.14
CA GLU A 87 7.82 -4.62 2.93
C GLU A 87 8.70 -3.47 2.42
N LYS A 88 9.94 -3.74 2.01
CA LYS A 88 10.82 -2.73 1.40
C LYS A 88 10.30 -2.23 0.05
N ALA A 89 9.80 -3.10 -0.82
CA ALA A 89 9.22 -2.71 -2.10
C ALA A 89 7.99 -1.79 -1.91
N LEU A 90 7.16 -2.09 -0.91
CA LEU A 90 5.99 -1.29 -0.57
C LEU A 90 6.35 0.00 0.16
N LEU A 91 7.34 -0.03 1.06
CA LEU A 91 7.82 1.14 1.78
C LEU A 91 8.34 2.21 0.82
N LEU A 92 9.10 1.81 -0.20
CA LEU A 92 9.59 2.74 -1.23
C LEU A 92 8.44 3.50 -1.92
N ALA A 93 7.30 2.83 -2.12
CA ALA A 93 6.10 3.43 -2.68
C ALA A 93 5.34 4.34 -1.69
N LEU A 94 5.50 4.11 -0.38
CA LEU A 94 4.82 4.84 0.69
C LEU A 94 5.66 5.99 1.30
N LEU A 95 6.93 6.14 0.91
CA LEU A 95 7.82 7.24 1.35
C LEU A 95 7.31 8.65 0.99
N ILE A 96 6.34 8.73 0.09
CA ILE A 96 5.69 9.96 -0.37
C ILE A 96 4.47 10.35 0.46
N ASP A 97 4.16 9.60 1.53
CA ASP A 97 3.01 9.82 2.43
C ASP A 97 1.68 9.98 1.67
N PRO A 98 1.26 8.93 0.93
CA PRO A 98 0.14 9.07 0.01
C PRO A 98 -1.18 9.21 0.75
N ASP A 99 -2.03 10.08 0.25
CA ASP A 99 -3.34 10.31 0.86
C ASP A 99 -4.34 9.15 0.55
N PRO A 100 -5.45 9.05 1.31
CA PRO A 100 -6.45 8.01 1.07
C PRO A 100 -7.12 8.04 -0.31
N GLY A 101 -7.10 9.17 -1.01
CA GLY A 101 -7.55 9.32 -2.40
C GLY A 101 -6.57 8.67 -3.38
N GLU A 102 -5.28 8.88 -3.21
CA GLU A 102 -4.20 8.30 -4.03
C GLU A 102 -4.12 6.78 -3.90
N LEU A 103 -4.24 6.28 -2.66
CA LEU A 103 -4.35 4.84 -2.39
C LEU A 103 -5.52 4.23 -3.19
N ARG A 104 -6.72 4.82 -3.08
CA ARG A 104 -7.90 4.36 -3.83
C ARG A 104 -7.70 4.44 -5.34
N ALA A 105 -7.16 5.54 -5.85
CA ALA A 105 -6.87 5.73 -7.28
C ALA A 105 -5.83 4.74 -7.82
N SER A 106 -5.01 4.18 -6.93
CA SER A 106 -3.99 3.18 -7.24
C SER A 106 -4.49 1.74 -7.08
N GLY A 107 -5.77 1.54 -6.75
CA GLY A 107 -6.37 0.21 -6.56
C GLY A 107 -6.17 -0.36 -5.15
N TRP A 108 -5.70 0.44 -4.21
CA TRP A 108 -5.62 0.06 -2.79
C TRP A 108 -6.98 0.27 -2.13
N THR A 109 -7.43 -0.74 -1.40
CA THR A 109 -8.71 -0.73 -0.70
C THR A 109 -8.45 -0.73 0.80
N ALA A 110 -8.92 0.31 1.48
CA ALA A 110 -8.86 0.38 2.94
C ALA A 110 -9.70 -0.74 3.57
N LEU A 111 -9.10 -1.42 4.53
CA LEU A 111 -9.75 -2.44 5.34
C LEU A 111 -10.06 -1.81 6.70
N PRO A 112 -11.34 -1.64 7.05
CA PRO A 112 -11.70 -1.13 8.36
C PRO A 112 -11.20 -2.11 9.42
N ASN A 113 -10.44 -1.62 10.40
CA ASN A 113 -10.14 -2.39 11.59
C ASN A 113 -10.51 -1.62 12.86
N GLY A 114 -10.87 -2.37 13.90
CA GLY A 114 -11.29 -1.81 15.18
C GLY A 114 -10.14 -1.36 16.09
N GLN A 115 -8.90 -1.35 15.60
CA GLN A 115 -7.71 -1.14 16.43
C GLN A 115 -6.93 0.13 16.09
N GLY A 116 -7.46 0.99 15.22
CA GLY A 116 -6.79 2.24 14.84
C GLY A 116 -5.48 2.02 14.08
N VAL A 117 -5.29 0.82 13.51
CA VAL A 117 -4.22 0.54 12.57
C VAL A 117 -4.77 0.87 11.18
N GLU A 118 -3.96 1.38 10.26
CA GLU A 118 -4.43 1.48 8.88
C GLU A 118 -4.10 0.18 8.16
N ALA A 119 -5.09 -0.45 7.55
CA ALA A 119 -4.88 -1.67 6.79
C ALA A 119 -5.41 -1.49 5.38
N TYR A 120 -4.69 -2.03 4.41
CA TYR A 120 -5.04 -1.91 3.01
C TYR A 120 -4.81 -3.24 2.30
N THR A 121 -5.65 -3.52 1.31
CA THR A 121 -5.41 -4.60 0.34
C THR A 121 -5.21 -4.02 -1.04
N VAL A 122 -4.33 -4.64 -1.81
CA VAL A 122 -4.08 -4.28 -3.21
C VAL A 122 -4.07 -5.54 -4.06
N LEU A 123 -4.69 -5.45 -5.23
CA LEU A 123 -4.58 -6.47 -6.26
C LEU A 123 -3.23 -6.36 -6.95
N ILE A 124 -2.53 -7.48 -7.05
CA ILE A 124 -1.25 -7.54 -7.73
C ILE A 124 -1.52 -7.67 -9.23
N PRO A 125 -0.97 -6.77 -10.07
CA PRO A 125 -1.08 -6.89 -11.51
C PRO A 125 -0.59 -8.26 -11.99
N PRO A 126 -1.22 -8.88 -13.00
CA PRO A 126 -0.74 -10.13 -13.57
C PRO A 126 0.72 -9.97 -14.06
N ALA A 127 1.49 -11.06 -13.99
CA ALA A 127 2.88 -11.10 -14.45
C ALA A 127 2.97 -11.01 -15.99
#